data_AF-A0A2E5VZL4-F1
#
_entry.id   AF-A0A2E5VZL4-F1
#
_cell.length_a   1.000
_cell.length_b   1.000
_cell.length_c   1.000
_cell.angle_alpha   90.00
_cell.angle_beta   90.00
_cell.angle_gamma   90.00
#
_symmetry.space_group_name_H-M   'P 1'
#
loop_
_entity.id
_entity.type
_entity.pdbx_description
1 polymer ?
#
loop_
_entity_poly.entity_id
_entity_poly.type
_entity_poly.pdbx_seq_one_letter_code
_entity_poly.pdbx_strand_id
1 'polypeptide(L)'
;MSDSPRRSKRKKVNDPITHHMKAMRFSLEIETTNTLPNNGPLLNRFEAPDSRIERVRAVGPGYYDKAQEDHIPYTLEQLKDMPGYTANRMILTNDETKFVKVFVKEGGFSCLDVIKNIVSFEKRDRPNTKWFDGPDCHHIYYEGMRYDKNTQSLRIFWGS
;
A
#
# COMPACT_ATOMS: atom_id res chain seq x y z
N MET A 1 -54.40 -11.27 -5.25
CA MET A 1 -53.45 -10.72 -4.27
C MET A 1 -52.05 -11.09 -4.73
N SER A 2 -51.34 -10.16 -5.37
CA SER A 2 -50.01 -10.37 -5.94
C SER A 2 -48.95 -9.88 -4.96
N ASP A 3 -48.23 -10.82 -4.35
CA ASP A 3 -47.11 -10.52 -3.46
C ASP A 3 -45.94 -9.95 -4.27
N SER A 4 -45.67 -8.66 -4.09
CA SER A 4 -44.48 -8.01 -4.64
C SER A 4 -43.24 -8.51 -3.89
N PRO A 5 -42.18 -8.98 -4.58
CA PRO A 5 -40.97 -9.44 -3.90
C PRO A 5 -40.29 -8.29 -3.17
N ARG A 6 -40.10 -8.46 -1.86
CA ARG A 6 -39.35 -7.52 -1.01
C ARG A 6 -37.93 -7.37 -1.55
N ARG A 7 -37.68 -6.22 -2.17
CA ARG A 7 -36.36 -5.76 -2.61
C ARG A 7 -35.42 -5.75 -1.40
N SER A 8 -34.56 -6.76 -1.28
CA SER A 8 -33.52 -6.81 -0.24
C SER A 8 -32.68 -5.52 -0.36
N LYS A 9 -32.70 -4.68 0.68
CA LYS A 9 -31.85 -3.50 0.77
C LYS A 9 -30.40 -3.98 0.75
N ARG A 10 -29.70 -3.84 -0.39
CA ARG A 10 -28.25 -4.05 -0.47
C ARG A 10 -27.61 -3.20 0.64
N LYS A 11 -27.05 -3.86 1.66
CA LYS A 11 -26.20 -3.18 2.66
C LYS A 11 -25.12 -2.45 1.85
N LYS A 12 -25.03 -1.12 2.00
CA LYS A 12 -23.91 -0.35 1.47
C LYS A 12 -22.64 -0.97 2.06
N VAL A 13 -21.82 -1.57 1.21
CA VAL A 13 -20.47 -1.99 1.62
C VAL A 13 -19.71 -0.69 1.86
N ASN A 14 -19.48 -0.38 3.13
CA ASN A 14 -18.68 0.76 3.53
C ASN A 14 -17.24 0.49 3.13
N ASP A 15 -16.53 1.56 2.75
CA ASP A 15 -15.10 1.50 2.49
C ASP A 15 -14.38 1.03 3.77
N PRO A 16 -13.72 -0.13 3.74
CA PRO A 16 -13.09 -0.72 4.93
C PRO A 16 -11.81 0.01 5.38
N ILE A 17 -11.25 0.92 4.56
CA ILE A 17 -10.05 1.69 4.89
C ILE A 17 -10.39 2.77 5.93
N THR A 18 -9.68 2.76 7.07
CA THR A 18 -9.90 3.73 8.15
C THR A 18 -9.33 5.11 7.83
N HIS A 19 -9.75 6.12 8.60
CA HIS A 19 -9.19 7.46 8.48
C HIS A 19 -7.67 7.50 8.81
N HIS A 20 -7.20 6.67 9.75
CA HIS A 20 -5.77 6.53 10.06
C HIS A 20 -4.97 6.09 8.83
N MET A 21 -5.40 5.05 8.10
CA MET A 21 -4.70 4.63 6.88
C MET A 21 -4.82 5.61 5.71
N LYS A 22 -5.87 6.45 5.68
CA LYS A 22 -6.00 7.53 4.69
C LYS A 22 -5.04 8.70 4.98
N ALA A 23 -4.80 8.98 6.25
CA ALA A 23 -3.85 10.00 6.70
C ALA A 23 -2.39 9.50 6.71
N MET A 24 -2.19 8.18 6.73
CA MET A 24 -0.87 7.54 6.80
C MET A 24 0.07 8.00 5.69
N ARG A 25 1.32 8.28 6.07
CA ARG A 25 2.45 8.54 5.18
C ARG A 25 3.60 7.63 5.60
N PHE A 26 4.35 7.12 4.64
CA PHE A 26 5.61 6.40 4.83
C PHE A 26 6.31 6.26 3.47
N SER A 27 7.57 5.86 3.49
CA SER A 27 8.29 5.48 2.27
C SER A 27 8.67 4.01 2.30
N LEU A 28 8.86 3.42 1.13
CA LEU A 28 9.61 2.18 1.01
C LEU A 28 11.09 2.48 0.94
N GLU A 29 11.87 1.80 1.76
CA GLU A 29 13.28 1.62 1.52
C GLU A 29 13.49 0.26 0.84
N ILE A 30 14.13 0.29 -0.32
CA ILE A 30 14.38 -0.88 -1.17
C ILE A 30 15.89 -1.05 -1.32
N GLU A 31 16.42 -2.22 -1.02
CA GLU A 31 17.82 -2.58 -1.31
C GLU A 31 17.86 -3.49 -2.52
N THR A 32 18.83 -3.25 -3.40
CA THR A 32 19.00 -3.96 -4.66
C THR A 32 20.46 -4.28 -4.92
N THR A 33 20.70 -5.28 -5.77
CA THR A 33 22.06 -5.72 -6.11
C THR A 33 22.80 -4.77 -7.04
N ASN A 34 22.10 -3.99 -7.88
CA ASN A 34 22.73 -3.19 -8.93
C ASN A 34 21.97 -1.88 -9.21
N THR A 35 22.14 -0.89 -8.33
CA THR A 35 21.65 0.49 -8.54
C THR A 35 22.59 1.22 -9.49
N LEU A 36 22.02 1.77 -10.57
CA LEU A 36 22.75 2.55 -11.55
C LEU A 36 23.07 3.95 -11.01
N PRO A 37 24.20 4.56 -11.42
CA PRO A 37 24.51 5.93 -11.06
C PRO A 37 23.46 6.88 -11.63
N ASN A 38 22.96 7.79 -10.79
CA ASN A 38 22.08 8.85 -11.23
C ASN A 38 22.92 10.02 -11.74
N ASN A 39 23.00 10.16 -13.06
CA ASN A 39 23.81 11.19 -13.73
C ASN A 39 22.99 12.44 -14.14
N GLY A 40 21.73 12.54 -13.71
CA GLY A 40 20.81 13.61 -14.09
C GLY A 40 20.40 14.53 -12.92
N PRO A 41 19.73 15.66 -13.21
CA PRO A 41 19.22 16.57 -12.18
C PRO A 41 18.00 16.04 -11.43
N LEU A 42 17.41 14.93 -11.90
CA LEU A 42 16.24 14.30 -11.28
C LEU A 42 16.68 13.45 -10.10
N LEU A 43 15.90 13.41 -9.02
CA LEU A 43 16.18 12.57 -7.84
C LEU A 43 15.75 11.10 -8.04
N ASN A 44 15.69 10.65 -9.30
CA ASN A 44 15.21 9.32 -9.64
C ASN A 44 16.25 8.26 -9.30
N ARG A 45 15.80 7.11 -8.80
CA ARG A 45 16.62 5.91 -8.64
C ARG A 45 16.41 4.98 -9.84
N PHE A 46 17.51 4.52 -10.40
CA PHE A 46 17.51 3.60 -11.56
C PHE A 46 18.19 2.30 -11.18
N GLU A 47 17.65 1.20 -11.67
CA GLU A 47 18.18 -0.13 -11.44
C GLU A 47 18.59 -0.75 -12.77
N ALA A 48 19.68 -1.51 -12.79
CA ALA A 48 20.06 -2.25 -13.98
C ALA A 48 19.00 -3.33 -14.31
N PRO A 49 18.88 -3.77 -15.56
CA PRO A 49 17.93 -4.82 -15.94
C PRO A 49 18.12 -6.15 -15.21
N ASP A 50 19.33 -6.43 -14.73
CA ASP A 50 19.69 -7.63 -13.96
C ASP A 50 19.64 -7.43 -12.43
N SER A 51 19.29 -6.21 -11.98
CA SER A 51 19.19 -5.87 -10.57
C SER A 51 18.10 -6.70 -9.88
N ARG A 52 18.39 -7.21 -8.69
CA ARG A 52 17.46 -7.98 -7.86
C ARG A 52 17.16 -7.22 -6.59
N ILE A 53 15.90 -7.24 -6.17
CA ILE A 53 15.48 -6.70 -4.87
C ILE A 53 15.89 -7.67 -3.76
N GLU A 54 16.73 -7.20 -2.84
CA GLU A 54 17.20 -7.96 -1.67
C GLU A 54 16.31 -7.68 -0.46
N ARG A 55 15.91 -6.42 -0.28
CA ARG A 55 15.11 -5.99 0.87
C ARG A 55 14.07 -4.96 0.47
N VAL A 56 12.92 -5.04 1.12
CA VAL A 56 11.89 -3.99 1.13
C VAL A 56 11.44 -3.80 2.57
N ARG A 57 11.41 -2.55 3.04
CA ARG A 57 10.85 -2.18 4.35
C ARG A 57 10.12 -0.85 4.26
N ALA A 58 9.08 -0.68 5.07
CA ALA A 58 8.46 0.62 5.27
C ALA A 58 9.29 1.42 6.29
N VAL A 59 9.52 2.70 6.01
CA VAL A 59 10.25 3.63 6.87
C VAL A 59 9.42 4.89 7.10
N GLY A 60 9.55 5.45 8.30
CA GLY A 60 8.84 6.67 8.71
C GLY A 60 7.32 6.62 8.61
N PRO A 61 6.61 5.55 9.07
CA PRO A 61 5.17 5.62 9.19
C PRO A 61 4.74 6.74 10.12
N GLY A 62 3.87 7.61 9.65
CA GLY A 62 3.45 8.82 10.33
C GLY A 62 2.30 9.52 9.63
N TYR A 63 2.09 10.78 9.97
CA TYR A 63 1.12 11.67 9.31
C TYR A 63 1.73 13.05 9.12
N TYR A 64 1.15 13.82 8.19
CA TYR A 64 1.54 15.21 8.00
C TYR A 64 0.67 16.12 8.85
N ASP A 65 1.27 16.84 9.79
CA ASP A 65 0.60 17.88 10.57
C ASP A 65 0.68 19.21 9.82
N LYS A 66 -0.46 19.66 9.29
CA LYS A 66 -0.54 20.93 8.55
C LYS A 66 -0.25 22.15 9.41
N ALA A 67 -0.49 22.10 10.72
CA ALA A 67 -0.26 23.23 11.60
C ALA A 67 1.24 23.43 11.89
N GLN A 68 1.98 22.32 11.94
CA GLN A 68 3.43 22.31 12.17
C GLN A 68 4.23 22.27 10.86
N GLU A 69 3.54 22.07 9.73
CA GLU A 69 4.10 21.81 8.41
C GLU A 69 5.12 20.65 8.38
N ASP A 70 4.96 19.68 9.28
CA ASP A 70 5.95 18.64 9.55
C ASP A 70 5.36 17.22 9.51
N HIS A 71 6.23 16.25 9.29
CA HIS A 71 5.92 14.83 9.35
C HIS A 71 6.10 14.30 10.78
N ILE A 72 5.00 13.91 11.42
CA ILE A 72 5.00 13.37 12.77
C ILE A 72 4.98 11.83 12.70
N PRO A 73 6.06 11.16 13.11
CA PRO A 73 6.14 9.70 13.07
C PRO A 73 5.25 9.06 14.14
N TYR A 74 4.64 7.93 13.80
CA TYR A 74 3.96 7.06 14.75
C TYR A 74 4.93 6.11 15.42
N THR A 75 4.72 5.83 16.71
CA THR A 75 5.41 4.74 17.40
C THR A 75 4.85 3.38 16.98
N LEU A 76 5.60 2.32 17.27
CA LEU A 76 5.16 0.96 16.97
C LEU A 76 3.90 0.58 17.77
N GLU A 77 3.79 1.02 19.03
CA GLU A 77 2.60 0.81 19.87
C GLU A 77 1.37 1.49 19.24
N GLN A 78 1.50 2.75 18.83
CA GLN A 78 0.41 3.47 18.18
C GLN A 78 -0.05 2.74 16.91
N LEU A 79 0.87 2.26 16.08
CA LEU A 79 0.52 1.52 14.85
C LEU A 79 -0.18 0.18 15.14
N LYS A 80 0.11 -0.47 16.27
CA LYS A 80 -0.57 -1.70 16.69
C LYS A 80 -2.00 -1.44 17.12
N ASP A 81 -2.23 -0.34 17.82
CA ASP A 81 -3.52 -0.03 18.44
C ASP A 81 -4.48 0.67 17.48
N MET A 82 -3.96 1.42 16.49
CA MET A 82 -4.79 2.10 15.49
C MET A 82 -5.41 1.10 14.50
N PRO A 83 -6.73 1.13 14.28
CA PRO A 83 -7.37 0.31 13.26
C PRO A 83 -7.00 0.84 11.86
N GLY A 84 -6.58 -0.05 10.97
CA GLY A 84 -6.16 0.31 9.61
C GLY A 84 -7.13 -0.15 8.51
N TYR A 85 -7.70 -1.34 8.67
CA TYR A 85 -8.65 -1.93 7.73
C TYR A 85 -9.67 -2.81 8.46
N THR A 86 -10.95 -2.50 8.33
CA THR A 86 -12.00 -3.04 9.22
C THR A 86 -12.58 -4.39 8.79
N ALA A 87 -12.38 -4.81 7.53
CA ALA A 87 -12.87 -6.10 7.06
C ALA A 87 -11.86 -7.22 7.37
N ASN A 88 -12.38 -8.43 7.60
CA ASN A 88 -11.55 -9.60 7.95
C ASN A 88 -10.69 -10.13 6.79
N ARG A 89 -10.90 -9.62 5.57
CA ARG A 89 -10.22 -10.06 4.35
C ARG A 89 -9.76 -8.84 3.57
N MET A 90 -8.46 -8.73 3.35
CA MET A 90 -7.82 -7.67 2.59
C MET A 90 -7.20 -8.25 1.32
N ILE A 91 -7.53 -7.69 0.16
CA ILE A 91 -7.02 -8.15 -1.14
C ILE A 91 -6.22 -6.99 -1.75
N LEU A 92 -4.92 -7.17 -1.93
CA LEU A 92 -4.06 -6.22 -2.65
C LEU A 92 -3.90 -6.68 -4.10
N THR A 93 -4.00 -5.75 -5.04
CA THR A 93 -3.89 -6.01 -6.48
C THR A 93 -3.04 -4.96 -7.16
N ASN A 94 -2.17 -5.40 -8.08
CA ASN A 94 -1.51 -4.54 -9.05
C ASN A 94 -2.03 -4.87 -10.46
N ASP A 95 -2.55 -3.86 -11.16
CA ASP A 95 -3.13 -4.04 -12.48
C ASP A 95 -2.08 -4.21 -13.59
N GLU A 96 -0.86 -3.71 -13.39
CA GLU A 96 0.21 -3.78 -14.37
C GLU A 96 0.79 -5.18 -14.43
N THR A 97 1.18 -5.72 -13.27
CA THR A 97 1.75 -7.07 -13.14
C THR A 97 0.68 -8.17 -13.03
N LYS A 98 -0.59 -7.78 -12.83
CA LYS A 98 -1.71 -8.68 -12.49
C LYS A 98 -1.50 -9.46 -11.19
N PHE A 99 -0.56 -9.06 -10.34
CA PHE A 99 -0.31 -9.74 -9.09
C PHE A 99 -1.42 -9.48 -8.07
N VAL A 100 -1.83 -10.53 -7.36
CA VAL A 100 -2.89 -10.49 -6.36
C VAL A 100 -2.41 -11.20 -5.10
N LYS A 101 -2.66 -10.59 -3.94
CA LYS A 101 -2.41 -11.23 -2.65
C LYS A 101 -3.56 -11.01 -1.69
N VAL A 102 -3.96 -12.08 -1.02
CA VAL A 102 -5.06 -12.08 -0.05
C VAL A 102 -4.50 -12.28 1.34
N PHE A 103 -4.98 -11.46 2.27
CA PHE A 103 -4.68 -11.53 3.70
C PHE A 103 -5.99 -11.70 4.46
N VAL A 104 -5.98 -12.55 5.49
CA VAL A 104 -7.15 -12.84 6.32
C VAL A 104 -6.77 -12.68 7.78
N LYS A 105 -7.60 -11.96 8.54
CA LYS A 105 -7.44 -11.75 9.99
C LYS A 105 -8.80 -11.47 10.62
N GLU A 106 -9.11 -12.14 11.72
CA GLU A 106 -10.34 -11.86 12.47
C GLU A 106 -10.26 -10.48 13.16
N GLY A 107 -11.37 -9.74 13.15
CA GLY A 107 -11.46 -8.43 13.80
C GLY A 107 -10.84 -7.27 13.00
N GLY A 108 -10.41 -7.53 11.76
CA GLY A 108 -9.73 -6.55 10.91
C GLY A 108 -8.23 -6.46 11.16
N PHE A 109 -7.61 -5.42 10.61
CA PHE A 109 -6.17 -5.21 10.58
C PHE A 109 -5.84 -3.86 11.23
N SER A 110 -4.82 -3.84 12.09
CA SER A 110 -4.24 -2.58 12.57
C SER A 110 -3.46 -1.88 11.46
N CYS A 111 -3.11 -0.61 11.66
CA CYS A 111 -2.21 0.10 10.75
C CYS A 111 -0.89 -0.66 10.55
N LEU A 112 -0.32 -1.23 11.62
CA LEU A 112 0.88 -2.05 11.53
C LEU A 112 0.69 -3.29 10.65
N ASP A 113 -0.44 -4.00 10.80
CA ASP A 113 -0.73 -5.18 9.98
C ASP A 113 -0.85 -4.79 8.50
N VAL A 114 -1.55 -3.69 8.21
CA VAL A 114 -1.73 -3.21 6.83
C VAL A 114 -0.38 -2.85 6.20
N ILE A 115 0.48 -2.11 6.92
CA ILE A 115 1.82 -1.76 6.43
C ILE A 115 2.67 -3.02 6.19
N LYS A 116 2.65 -4.00 7.11
CA LYS A 116 3.36 -5.28 6.93
C LYS A 116 2.85 -6.06 5.72
N ASN A 117 1.54 -6.07 5.50
CA ASN A 117 0.92 -6.72 4.36
C ASN A 117 1.27 -6.02 3.04
N ILE A 118 1.31 -4.69 3.02
CA ILE A 118 1.83 -3.89 1.90
C ILE A 118 3.27 -4.30 1.61
N VAL A 119 4.18 -4.24 2.58
CA VAL A 119 5.59 -4.63 2.38
C VAL A 119 5.71 -6.09 1.89
N SER A 120 4.90 -7.01 2.43
CA SER A 120 4.89 -8.41 1.99
C SER A 120 4.35 -8.59 0.57
N PHE A 121 3.44 -7.73 0.12
CA PHE A 121 2.97 -7.67 -1.27
C PHE A 121 4.08 -7.14 -2.18
N GLU A 122 4.67 -6.00 -1.81
CA GLU A 122 5.73 -5.32 -2.57
C GLU A 122 6.97 -6.18 -2.78
N LYS A 123 7.40 -6.94 -1.76
CA LYS A 123 8.50 -7.91 -1.89
C LYS A 123 8.30 -8.95 -3.00
N ARG A 124 7.05 -9.26 -3.35
CA ARG A 124 6.72 -10.26 -4.36
C ARG A 124 6.39 -9.63 -5.70
N ASP A 125 5.72 -8.49 -5.68
CA ASP A 125 5.24 -7.81 -6.86
C ASP A 125 6.33 -7.00 -7.56
N ARG A 126 7.08 -6.19 -6.79
CA ARG A 126 8.03 -5.19 -7.29
C ARG A 126 9.14 -5.75 -8.18
N PRO A 127 9.67 -6.97 -7.98
CA PRO A 127 10.62 -7.56 -8.93
C PRO A 127 10.07 -7.73 -10.36
N ASN A 128 8.74 -7.67 -10.54
CA ASN A 128 8.07 -7.83 -11.84
C ASN A 128 7.58 -6.51 -12.44
N THR A 129 7.73 -5.39 -11.72
CA THR A 129 7.47 -4.05 -12.27
C THR A 129 8.70 -3.56 -13.03
N LYS A 130 8.55 -2.50 -13.84
CA LYS A 130 9.66 -1.95 -14.61
C LYS A 130 9.70 -0.42 -14.55
N TRP A 131 10.90 0.11 -14.36
CA TRP A 131 11.25 1.52 -14.51
C TRP A 131 12.59 1.63 -15.23
N PHE A 132 12.58 2.11 -16.48
CA PHE A 132 13.77 2.16 -17.35
C PHE A 132 14.55 0.83 -17.37
N ASP A 133 13.86 -0.23 -17.77
CA ASP A 133 14.34 -1.62 -17.92
C ASP A 133 14.71 -2.39 -16.64
N GLY A 134 14.99 -1.72 -15.52
CA GLY A 134 15.15 -2.33 -14.19
C GLY A 134 13.86 -2.43 -13.38
N PRO A 135 13.87 -3.11 -12.22
CA PRO A 135 12.75 -3.10 -11.29
C PRO A 135 12.44 -1.68 -10.81
N ASP A 136 11.16 -1.35 -10.66
CA ASP A 136 10.76 -0.02 -10.18
C ASP A 136 11.15 0.18 -8.71
N CYS A 137 12.23 0.93 -8.48
CA CYS A 137 12.65 1.38 -7.16
C CYS A 137 12.53 2.91 -7.01
N HIS A 138 11.77 3.54 -7.91
CA HIS A 138 11.59 4.99 -7.95
C HIS A 138 10.32 5.41 -7.21
N HIS A 139 9.18 4.75 -7.46
CA HIS A 139 7.93 5.08 -6.78
C HIS A 139 7.87 4.45 -5.39
N ILE A 140 8.33 5.21 -4.39
CA ILE A 140 8.53 4.74 -3.01
C ILE A 140 7.70 5.48 -1.96
N TYR A 141 7.11 6.63 -2.26
CA TYR A 141 6.30 7.39 -1.29
C TYR A 141 4.87 6.88 -1.27
N TYR A 142 4.38 6.44 -0.12
CA TYR A 142 3.00 5.96 0.01
C TYR A 142 2.02 7.13 -0.08
N GLU A 143 1.24 7.18 -1.17
CA GLU A 143 0.24 8.23 -1.43
C GLU A 143 -1.18 7.82 -1.00
N GLY A 144 -1.37 6.55 -0.65
CA GLY A 144 -2.64 6.03 -0.19
C GLY A 144 -3.00 4.70 -0.83
N MET A 145 -4.23 4.27 -0.56
CA MET A 145 -4.82 3.10 -1.17
C MET A 145 -6.29 3.37 -1.50
N ARG A 146 -6.82 2.70 -2.52
CA ARG A 146 -8.22 2.83 -2.93
C ARG A 146 -8.89 1.48 -2.94
N TYR A 147 -10.06 1.41 -2.30
CA TYR A 147 -10.93 0.24 -2.31
C TYR A 147 -11.87 0.27 -3.52
N ASP A 148 -11.83 -0.78 -4.32
CA ASP A 148 -12.81 -1.06 -5.36
C ASP A 148 -13.94 -1.92 -4.78
N LYS A 149 -15.15 -1.38 -4.79
CA LYS A 149 -16.34 -2.04 -4.24
C LYS A 149 -16.84 -3.20 -5.11
N ASN A 150 -16.52 -3.22 -6.40
CA ASN A 150 -16.96 -4.26 -7.33
C ASN A 150 -16.10 -5.52 -7.18
N THR A 151 -14.79 -5.35 -7.10
CA THR A 151 -13.82 -6.45 -6.94
C THR A 151 -13.52 -6.77 -5.48
N GLN A 152 -13.90 -5.89 -4.56
CA GLN A 152 -13.53 -5.94 -3.14
C GLN A 152 -12.01 -5.96 -2.93
N SER A 153 -11.25 -5.30 -3.80
CA SER A 153 -9.78 -5.22 -3.74
C SER A 153 -9.27 -3.82 -3.50
N LEU A 154 -7.99 -3.73 -3.16
CA LEU A 154 -7.25 -2.51 -2.91
C LEU A 154 -6.12 -2.36 -3.94
N ARG A 155 -5.98 -1.14 -4.43
CA ARG A 155 -4.77 -0.69 -5.14
C ARG A 155 -4.00 0.28 -4.26
N ILE A 156 -2.68 0.16 -4.25
CA ILE A 156 -1.77 1.09 -3.58
C ILE A 156 -1.27 2.11 -4.60
N PHE A 157 -1.15 3.37 -4.18
CA PHE A 157 -0.60 4.44 -4.99
C PHE A 157 0.74 4.86 -4.42
N TRP A 158 1.72 4.99 -5.31
CA TRP A 158 3.11 5.29 -4.98
C TRP A 158 3.56 6.53 -5.76
N GLY A 159 4.17 7.48 -5.05
CA GLY A 159 4.78 8.68 -5.60
C GLY A 159 6.28 8.55 -5.76
N SER A 160 6.83 9.41 -6.63
CA SER A 160 8.24 9.56 -7.02
C SER A 160 9.03 10.48 -6.10
#